data_AF-A0A4R4SEI7-F1
#
_entry.id   AF-A0A4R4SEI7-F1
#
_cell.length_a   1.000
_cell.length_b   1.000
_cell.length_c   1.000
_cell.angle_alpha   90.00
_cell.angle_beta   90.00
_cell.angle_gamma   90.00
#
_symmetry.space_group_name_H-M   'P 1'
#
loop_
_entity.id
_entity.type
_entity.pdbx_description
1 polymer ?
#
loop_
_entity_poly.entity_id
_entity_poly.type
_entity_poly.pdbx_seq_one_letter_code
_entity_poly.pdbx_strand_id
1 'polypeptide(L)'
;MALTGGTGLALAPAALADAGKATGAGGQTLTVSQVDGLPAEGATVQVKGSGFDPGKGIYVALCRDNGPDKPPSPCGGGADTSGNAGASQWVSSNPPPYGKNLAVPYGPGGTFDVRIRVGADLSDRVDCTEVRCAVVSRADHTRGSDRSQDVKVPVAFGDAGGFPAWGWAAAGAGGIVVAGGGALLLIRRRTSAASPSGAAA
;
A
#
# COMPACT_ATOMS: atom_id res chain seq x y z
N MET A 1 9.78 52.90 26.50
CA MET A 1 10.62 51.87 25.85
C MET A 1 10.39 50.56 26.60
N ALA A 2 9.61 49.63 26.05
CA ALA A 2 9.52 48.20 26.43
C ALA A 2 8.40 47.57 25.56
N LEU A 3 8.75 46.95 24.43
CA LEU A 3 8.93 45.51 24.21
C LEU A 3 7.60 44.75 24.04
N THR A 4 7.10 44.77 22.79
CA THR A 4 6.07 43.86 22.27
C THR A 4 6.64 42.45 22.15
N GLY A 5 6.08 41.50 22.89
CA GLY A 5 6.42 40.07 22.79
C GLY A 5 5.76 39.46 21.54
N GLY A 6 6.58 38.99 20.60
CA GLY A 6 6.14 38.25 19.43
C GLY A 6 5.96 36.76 19.76
N THR A 7 4.75 36.25 19.62
CA THR A 7 4.44 34.83 19.59
C THR A 7 4.99 34.22 18.30
N GLY A 8 6.08 33.47 18.40
CA GLY A 8 6.60 32.67 17.30
C GLY A 8 5.67 31.47 17.04
N LEU A 9 5.09 31.40 15.84
CA LEU A 9 4.48 30.16 15.34
C LEU A 9 5.59 29.12 15.15
N ALA A 10 5.61 28.09 15.98
CA ALA A 10 6.42 26.91 15.73
C ALA A 10 5.79 26.11 14.57
N LEU A 11 6.46 26.09 13.42
CA LEU A 11 6.13 25.17 12.32
C LEU A 11 6.51 23.76 12.78
N ALA A 12 5.50 22.92 13.02
CA ALA A 12 5.73 21.49 13.19
C ALA A 12 6.33 20.93 11.89
N PRO A 13 7.34 20.04 11.96
CA PRO A 13 7.85 19.39 10.76
C PRO A 13 6.71 18.54 10.16
N ALA A 14 6.47 18.70 8.86
CA ALA A 14 5.55 17.83 8.13
C ALA A 14 6.04 16.39 8.33
N ALA A 15 5.21 15.55 8.94
CA ALA A 15 5.46 14.11 8.97
C ALA A 15 5.63 13.65 7.53
N LEU A 16 6.80 13.10 7.20
CA LEU A 16 7.02 12.49 5.90
C LEU A 16 6.05 11.31 5.81
N ALA A 17 5.10 11.41 4.87
CA ALA A 17 4.18 10.33 4.64
C ALA A 17 4.96 9.09 4.16
N ASP A 18 4.72 7.94 4.76
CA ASP A 18 5.55 6.75 4.52
C ASP A 18 5.21 6.14 3.15
N ALA A 19 6.25 5.81 2.38
CA ALA A 19 6.10 5.16 1.09
C ALA A 19 6.02 3.64 1.27
N GLY A 20 5.04 3.00 0.64
CA GLY A 20 4.86 1.55 0.72
C GLY A 20 5.39 0.82 -0.49
N LYS A 21 5.84 -0.42 -0.30
CA LYS A 21 6.30 -1.31 -1.36
C LYS A 21 5.78 -2.73 -1.17
N ALA A 22 5.45 -3.40 -2.26
CA ALA A 22 5.11 -4.82 -2.27
C ALA A 22 5.68 -5.54 -3.49
N THR A 23 5.74 -6.87 -3.40
CA THR A 23 6.22 -7.76 -4.47
C THR A 23 5.11 -8.74 -4.85
N GLY A 24 4.87 -8.91 -6.16
CA GLY A 24 3.92 -9.87 -6.72
C GLY A 24 4.49 -11.27 -6.87
N ALA A 25 3.63 -12.23 -7.21
CA ALA A 25 4.01 -13.63 -7.37
C ALA A 25 5.01 -13.87 -8.51
N GLY A 26 5.05 -13.00 -9.52
CA GLY A 26 6.01 -13.04 -10.62
C GLY A 26 7.32 -12.29 -10.33
N GLY A 27 7.52 -11.79 -9.11
CA GLY A 27 8.68 -10.97 -8.75
C GLY A 27 8.55 -9.49 -9.15
N GLN A 28 7.39 -9.07 -9.65
CA GLN A 28 7.11 -7.66 -9.92
C GLN A 28 7.17 -6.86 -8.62
N THR A 29 7.63 -5.61 -8.65
CA THR A 29 7.56 -4.72 -7.50
C THR A 29 6.70 -3.51 -7.79
N LEU A 30 5.88 -3.12 -6.81
CA LEU A 30 5.05 -1.92 -6.85
C LEU A 30 5.41 -1.03 -5.65
N THR A 31 5.65 0.26 -5.90
CA THR A 31 5.94 1.27 -4.86
C THR A 31 4.91 2.39 -4.95
N VAL A 32 4.40 2.82 -3.80
CA VAL A 32 3.40 3.90 -3.68
C VAL A 32 4.00 4.99 -2.80
N SER A 33 3.94 6.24 -3.27
CA SER A 33 4.62 7.37 -2.62
C SER A 33 4.11 7.71 -1.22
N GLN A 34 2.88 7.32 -0.91
CA GLN A 34 2.26 7.48 0.41
C GLN A 34 1.26 6.35 0.62
N VAL A 35 1.38 5.62 1.73
CA VAL A 35 0.45 4.55 2.10
C VAL A 35 -0.27 4.77 3.41
N ASP A 36 0.25 5.62 4.29
CA ASP A 36 -0.38 5.96 5.57
C ASP A 36 -0.79 7.43 5.61
N GLY A 37 -1.73 7.76 6.50
CA GLY A 37 -2.14 9.15 6.68
C GLY A 37 -2.85 9.73 5.45
N LEU A 38 -3.43 8.90 4.57
CA LEU A 38 -4.09 9.40 3.36
C LEU A 38 -5.36 10.19 3.76
N PRO A 39 -5.58 11.40 3.21
CA PRO A 39 -6.81 12.15 3.48
C PRO A 39 -8.04 11.34 3.04
N ALA A 40 -9.13 11.35 3.81
CA ALA A 40 -10.31 10.54 3.49
C ALA A 40 -11.02 11.03 2.21
N GLU A 41 -11.09 12.36 2.04
CA GLU A 41 -11.49 13.02 0.80
C GLU A 41 -10.55 12.69 -0.37
N GLY A 42 -9.32 12.29 -0.02
CA GLY A 42 -8.37 11.59 -0.85
C GLY A 42 -7.18 12.42 -1.35
N ALA A 43 -6.25 11.74 -2.01
CA ALA A 43 -4.98 12.28 -2.44
C ALA A 43 -4.50 11.67 -3.76
N THR A 44 -3.67 12.41 -4.48
CA THR A 44 -2.95 11.87 -5.63
C THR A 44 -1.67 11.21 -5.14
N VAL A 45 -1.52 9.91 -5.44
CA VAL A 45 -0.30 9.16 -5.12
C VAL A 45 0.44 8.81 -6.41
N GLN A 46 1.77 8.84 -6.35
CA GLN A 46 2.63 8.29 -7.39
C GLN A 46 2.79 6.79 -7.17
N VAL A 47 2.67 6.02 -8.25
CA VAL A 47 2.85 4.58 -8.25
C VAL A 47 3.90 4.19 -9.29
N LYS A 48 4.94 3.51 -8.84
CA LYS A 48 6.02 3.00 -9.69
C LYS A 48 6.02 1.49 -9.70
N GLY A 49 6.14 0.91 -10.89
CA GLY A 49 6.23 -0.53 -11.09
C GLY A 49 7.51 -0.94 -11.81
N SER A 50 7.96 -2.16 -11.57
CA SER A 50 9.03 -2.82 -12.34
C SER A 50 8.87 -4.34 -12.34
N GLY A 51 9.37 -5.00 -13.39
CA GLY A 51 9.32 -6.46 -13.53
C GLY A 51 8.01 -6.99 -14.09
N PHE A 52 7.08 -6.12 -14.51
CA PHE A 52 5.81 -6.53 -15.12
C PHE A 52 6.02 -7.12 -16.53
N ASP A 53 5.20 -8.08 -16.93
CA ASP A 53 5.18 -8.59 -18.31
C ASP A 53 4.56 -7.54 -19.28
N PRO A 54 5.33 -6.93 -20.19
CA PRO A 54 4.81 -5.91 -21.11
C PRO A 54 3.85 -6.47 -22.17
N GLY A 55 3.78 -7.80 -22.33
CA GLY A 55 2.79 -8.47 -23.16
C GLY A 55 1.38 -8.45 -22.57
N LYS A 56 1.25 -8.06 -21.30
CA LYS A 56 -0.02 -8.01 -20.55
C LYS A 56 -0.28 -6.61 -20.03
N GLY A 57 -1.37 -5.99 -20.50
CA GLY A 57 -1.82 -4.71 -19.94
C GLY A 57 -2.37 -4.89 -18.52
N ILE A 58 -2.23 -3.84 -17.71
CA ILE A 58 -2.69 -3.79 -16.31
C ILE A 58 -3.46 -2.49 -16.04
N TYR A 59 -4.31 -2.53 -15.03
CA TYR A 59 -4.76 -1.34 -14.30
C TYR A 59 -3.98 -1.19 -13.01
N VAL A 60 -3.64 0.05 -12.67
CA VAL A 60 -3.20 0.47 -11.33
C VAL A 60 -4.34 1.26 -10.70
N ALA A 61 -4.86 0.83 -9.55
CA ALA A 61 -6.02 1.44 -8.90
C ALA A 61 -6.05 1.18 -7.39
N LEU A 62 -6.85 1.96 -6.65
CA LEU A 62 -7.26 1.58 -5.30
C LEU A 62 -8.29 0.46 -5.37
N CYS A 63 -8.18 -0.57 -4.55
CA CYS A 63 -9.13 -1.66 -4.46
C CYS A 63 -9.37 -2.08 -3.02
N ARG A 64 -10.54 -2.68 -2.75
CA ARG A 64 -10.74 -3.46 -1.53
C ARG A 64 -9.83 -4.69 -1.57
N ASP A 65 -9.07 -4.90 -0.50
CA ASP A 65 -8.29 -6.11 -0.30
C ASP A 65 -9.17 -7.18 0.37
N ASN A 66 -9.57 -8.18 -0.41
CA ASN A 66 -10.42 -9.28 0.03
C ASN A 66 -9.66 -10.38 0.79
N GLY A 67 -8.38 -10.17 1.07
CA GLY A 67 -7.51 -11.09 1.79
C GLY A 67 -6.63 -11.95 0.87
N PRO A 68 -5.86 -12.88 1.46
CA PRO A 68 -5.00 -13.81 0.73
C PRO A 68 -5.79 -14.63 -0.29
N ASP A 69 -5.20 -14.84 -1.46
CA ASP A 69 -5.75 -15.65 -2.56
C ASP A 69 -7.13 -15.23 -3.07
N LYS A 70 -7.63 -14.06 -2.65
CA LYS A 70 -8.86 -13.46 -3.15
C LYS A 70 -8.54 -12.27 -4.07
N PRO A 71 -9.16 -12.21 -5.26
CA PRO A 71 -9.01 -11.07 -6.15
C PRO A 71 -9.42 -9.78 -5.43
N PRO A 72 -8.62 -8.71 -5.51
CA PRO A 72 -9.01 -7.41 -5.00
C PRO A 72 -10.18 -6.85 -5.81
N SER A 73 -11.26 -6.46 -5.14
CA SER A 73 -12.50 -5.99 -5.76
C SER A 73 -13.51 -5.51 -4.69
N PRO A 74 -14.29 -4.44 -4.93
CA PRO A 74 -14.25 -3.58 -6.11
C PRO A 74 -12.96 -2.76 -6.17
N CYS A 75 -12.68 -2.18 -7.35
CA CYS A 75 -11.58 -1.26 -7.57
C CYS A 75 -12.14 0.08 -8.05
N GLY A 76 -11.56 1.18 -7.58
CA GLY A 76 -11.92 2.54 -7.96
C GLY A 76 -11.61 2.80 -9.44
N GLY A 77 -12.41 3.66 -10.06
CA GLY A 77 -12.29 4.03 -11.47
C GLY A 77 -12.67 2.94 -12.48
N GLY A 78 -12.76 1.68 -12.07
CA GLY A 78 -13.05 0.56 -12.96
C GLY A 78 -12.08 0.47 -14.13
N ALA A 79 -12.57 -0.06 -15.25
CA ALA A 79 -11.87 0.05 -16.52
C ALA A 79 -12.03 1.47 -17.06
N ASP A 80 -11.08 2.36 -16.77
CA ASP A 80 -11.13 3.72 -17.28
C ASP A 80 -10.73 3.77 -18.75
N THR A 81 -11.65 3.35 -19.63
CA THR A 81 -11.51 3.43 -21.07
C THR A 81 -11.83 4.83 -21.61
N SER A 82 -11.97 5.82 -20.73
CA SER A 82 -12.18 7.23 -21.07
C SER A 82 -10.96 8.10 -20.74
N GLY A 83 -10.12 7.67 -19.79
CA GLY A 83 -9.00 8.42 -19.23
C GLY A 83 -9.38 9.52 -18.24
N ASN A 84 -10.68 9.66 -17.92
CA ASN A 84 -11.21 10.78 -17.15
C ASN A 84 -11.46 10.46 -15.68
N ALA A 85 -11.46 9.18 -15.28
CA ALA A 85 -11.80 8.80 -13.91
C ALA A 85 -10.70 9.20 -12.93
N GLY A 86 -9.43 9.15 -13.36
CA GLY A 86 -8.25 9.48 -12.55
C GLY A 86 -8.01 8.54 -11.35
N ALA A 87 -9.00 7.72 -10.97
CA ALA A 87 -8.97 6.75 -9.89
C ALA A 87 -8.34 5.40 -10.31
N SER A 88 -8.09 5.20 -11.60
CA SER A 88 -7.29 4.12 -12.13
C SER A 88 -6.44 4.60 -13.31
N GLN A 89 -5.32 3.93 -13.56
CA GLN A 89 -4.47 4.16 -14.72
C GLN A 89 -4.29 2.85 -15.50
N TRP A 90 -4.55 2.89 -16.81
CA TRP A 90 -4.23 1.79 -17.71
C TRP A 90 -2.77 1.86 -18.15
N VAL A 91 -2.02 0.79 -17.94
CA VAL A 91 -0.64 0.62 -18.44
C VAL A 91 -0.62 -0.55 -19.42
N SER A 92 -0.25 -0.30 -20.67
CA SER A 92 -0.17 -1.34 -21.71
C SER A 92 0.69 -0.87 -22.89
N SER A 93 1.63 -1.71 -23.31
CA SER A 93 2.38 -1.49 -24.56
C SER A 93 1.65 -2.04 -25.78
N ASN A 94 0.58 -2.81 -25.58
CA ASN A 94 -0.20 -3.45 -26.65
C ASN A 94 -1.72 -3.28 -26.42
N PRO A 95 -2.24 -2.05 -26.24
CA PRO A 95 -3.66 -1.84 -26.05
C PRO A 95 -4.45 -2.10 -27.35
N PRO A 96 -5.73 -2.53 -27.26
CA PRO A 96 -6.66 -2.46 -28.38
C PRO A 96 -6.71 -1.06 -29.02
N PRO A 97 -7.20 -0.93 -30.28
CA PRO A 97 -7.18 0.34 -31.00
C PRO A 97 -7.75 1.55 -30.24
N TYR A 98 -8.84 1.38 -29.47
CA TYR A 98 -9.44 2.46 -28.69
C TYR A 98 -8.54 2.93 -27.52
N GLY A 99 -7.61 2.10 -27.06
CA GLY A 99 -6.76 2.36 -25.92
C GLY A 99 -5.43 3.04 -26.23
N LYS A 100 -5.08 3.20 -27.52
CA LYS A 100 -3.75 3.71 -27.93
C LYS A 100 -3.41 5.09 -27.37
N ASN A 101 -4.42 5.93 -27.16
CA ASN A 101 -4.24 7.29 -26.61
C ASN A 101 -4.62 7.39 -25.12
N LEU A 102 -4.92 6.26 -24.47
CA LEU A 102 -5.38 6.18 -23.08
C LEU A 102 -4.39 5.43 -22.20
N ALA A 103 -3.82 4.34 -22.71
CA ALA A 103 -2.87 3.53 -21.99
C ALA A 103 -1.48 4.18 -21.99
N VAL A 104 -0.84 4.16 -20.83
CA VAL A 104 0.59 4.49 -20.71
C VAL A 104 1.39 3.24 -21.11
N PRO A 105 2.33 3.33 -22.08
CA PRO A 105 3.16 2.18 -22.43
C PRO A 105 4.12 1.84 -21.28
N TYR A 106 4.48 0.55 -21.15
CA TYR A 106 5.56 0.16 -20.25
C TYR A 106 6.91 0.68 -20.77
N GLY A 107 7.79 1.03 -19.84
CA GLY A 107 9.21 1.22 -20.10
C GLY A 107 10.00 -0.10 -20.07
N PRO A 108 11.33 -0.03 -20.28
CA PRO A 108 12.22 -1.19 -20.23
C PRO A 108 12.05 -2.01 -18.95
N GLY A 109 12.10 -3.34 -19.06
CA GLY A 109 11.96 -4.25 -17.92
C GLY A 109 10.57 -4.24 -17.26
N GLY A 110 9.52 -3.84 -17.98
CA GLY A 110 8.16 -3.80 -17.42
C GLY A 110 7.96 -2.68 -16.42
N THR A 111 8.59 -1.53 -16.67
CA THR A 111 8.54 -0.39 -15.76
C THR A 111 7.39 0.55 -16.08
N PHE A 112 6.91 1.28 -15.09
CA PHE A 112 6.00 2.41 -15.27
C PHE A 112 6.09 3.38 -14.10
N ASP A 113 5.70 4.63 -14.32
CA ASP A 113 5.58 5.68 -13.32
C ASP A 113 4.30 6.47 -13.62
N VAL A 114 3.30 6.31 -12.76
CA VAL A 114 1.95 6.85 -12.99
C VAL A 114 1.43 7.53 -11.73
N ARG A 115 0.39 8.36 -11.88
CA ARG A 115 -0.32 8.96 -10.75
C ARG A 115 -1.78 8.55 -10.79
N ILE A 116 -2.33 8.20 -9.63
CA ILE A 116 -3.75 7.91 -9.46
C ILE A 116 -4.30 8.71 -8.28
N ARG A 117 -5.58 9.06 -8.35
CA ARG A 117 -6.32 9.67 -7.24
C ARG A 117 -6.95 8.57 -6.40
N VAL A 118 -6.59 8.50 -5.13
CA VAL A 118 -7.15 7.56 -4.15
C VAL A 118 -8.03 8.32 -3.17
N GLY A 119 -9.10 7.70 -2.67
CA GLY A 119 -10.01 8.27 -1.68
C GLY A 119 -10.61 7.15 -0.84
N ALA A 120 -11.05 7.46 0.38
CA ALA A 120 -11.53 6.44 1.30
C ALA A 120 -12.87 5.83 0.83
N ASP A 121 -13.77 6.65 0.29
CA ASP A 121 -15.00 6.19 -0.33
C ASP A 121 -14.70 5.60 -1.71
N LEU A 122 -14.59 4.27 -1.75
CA LEU A 122 -14.25 3.53 -2.95
C LEU A 122 -15.48 3.26 -3.83
N SER A 123 -16.64 3.09 -3.20
CA SER A 123 -17.95 2.91 -3.82
C SER A 123 -19.02 3.02 -2.74
N ASP A 124 -20.30 3.11 -3.13
CA ASP A 124 -21.48 3.16 -2.23
C ASP A 124 -21.53 2.09 -1.11
N ARG A 125 -20.72 1.03 -1.18
CA ARG A 125 -20.67 -0.08 -0.23
C ARG A 125 -19.29 -0.31 0.40
N VAL A 126 -18.27 0.45 0.03
CA VAL A 126 -16.88 0.22 0.46
C VAL A 126 -16.24 1.52 0.91
N ASP A 127 -16.07 1.64 2.22
CA ASP A 127 -15.28 2.68 2.87
C ASP A 127 -13.94 2.10 3.35
N CYS A 128 -12.84 2.58 2.78
CA CYS A 128 -11.48 2.17 3.10
C CYS A 128 -10.95 2.70 4.44
N THR A 129 -11.74 3.50 5.19
CA THR A 129 -11.48 3.75 6.61
C THR A 129 -11.96 2.58 7.49
N GLU A 130 -12.95 1.81 7.00
CA GLU A 130 -13.60 0.72 7.75
C GLU A 130 -13.15 -0.67 7.30
N VAL A 131 -12.67 -0.79 6.05
CA VAL A 131 -12.20 -2.06 5.49
C VAL A 131 -10.78 -1.96 4.95
N ARG A 132 -10.14 -3.12 4.78
CA ARG A 132 -8.81 -3.20 4.17
C ARG A 132 -8.87 -2.80 2.70
N CYS A 133 -8.04 -1.83 2.33
CA CYS A 133 -7.81 -1.44 0.95
C CYS A 133 -6.32 -1.45 0.61
N ALA A 134 -6.03 -1.52 -0.68
CA ALA A 134 -4.69 -1.52 -1.21
C ALA A 134 -4.65 -0.80 -2.56
N VAL A 135 -3.53 -0.16 -2.87
CA VAL A 135 -3.20 0.18 -4.26
C VAL A 135 -2.72 -1.10 -4.94
N VAL A 136 -3.35 -1.41 -6.06
CA VAL A 136 -3.24 -2.71 -6.71
C VAL A 136 -2.87 -2.52 -8.17
N SER A 137 -1.93 -3.33 -8.65
CA SER A 137 -1.83 -3.64 -10.08
C SER A 137 -2.65 -4.90 -10.37
N ARG A 138 -3.36 -4.94 -11.49
CA ARG A 138 -4.17 -6.10 -11.90
C ARG A 138 -4.24 -6.18 -13.42
N ALA A 139 -4.34 -7.38 -14.00
CA ALA A 139 -4.54 -7.50 -15.44
C ALA A 139 -5.76 -6.68 -15.91
N ASP A 140 -5.62 -6.05 -17.07
CA ASP A 140 -6.65 -5.20 -17.64
C ASP A 140 -7.91 -5.99 -18.06
N HIS A 141 -8.94 -5.28 -18.50
CA HIS A 141 -10.23 -5.84 -18.88
C HIS A 141 -10.18 -6.79 -20.07
N THR A 142 -9.07 -6.84 -20.82
CA THR A 142 -8.89 -7.84 -21.88
C THR A 142 -8.54 -9.23 -21.31
N ARG A 143 -8.12 -9.30 -20.04
CA ARG A 143 -7.66 -10.53 -19.36
C ARG A 143 -8.10 -10.54 -17.89
N GLY A 144 -9.38 -10.24 -17.62
CA GLY A 144 -9.89 -10.04 -16.26
C GLY A 144 -9.72 -11.22 -15.29
N SER A 145 -9.55 -12.45 -15.77
CA SER A 145 -9.26 -13.62 -14.93
C SER A 145 -7.77 -13.81 -14.60
N ASP A 146 -6.86 -13.17 -15.34
CA ASP A 146 -5.41 -13.29 -15.12
C ASP A 146 -5.00 -12.48 -13.89
N ARG A 147 -4.44 -13.15 -12.87
CA ARG A 147 -3.97 -12.53 -11.63
C ARG A 147 -2.43 -12.58 -11.51
N SER A 148 -1.73 -13.00 -12.57
CA SER A 148 -0.26 -13.16 -12.57
C SER A 148 0.50 -11.83 -12.44
N GLN A 149 -0.18 -10.71 -12.69
CA GLN A 149 0.35 -9.36 -12.57
C GLN A 149 -0.18 -8.64 -11.32
N ASP A 150 -0.81 -9.37 -10.39
CA ASP A 150 -1.36 -8.76 -9.19
C ASP A 150 -0.26 -8.45 -8.16
N VAL A 151 -0.16 -7.19 -7.78
CA VAL A 151 0.65 -6.71 -6.64
C VAL A 151 -0.24 -5.83 -5.79
N LYS A 152 -0.28 -6.06 -4.47
CA LYS A 152 -1.11 -5.32 -3.51
C LYS A 152 -0.22 -4.56 -2.54
N VAL A 153 -0.28 -3.23 -2.54
CA VAL A 153 0.36 -2.36 -1.54
C VAL A 153 -0.73 -1.85 -0.60
N PRO A 154 -0.81 -2.33 0.66
CA PRO A 154 -1.81 -1.88 1.62
C PRO A 154 -1.74 -0.36 1.83
N VAL A 155 -2.89 0.26 2.09
CA VAL A 155 -2.99 1.69 2.39
C VAL A 155 -3.93 1.96 3.56
N ALA A 156 -3.74 3.10 4.23
CA ALA A 156 -4.55 3.58 5.32
C ALA A 156 -4.94 5.06 5.16
N PHE A 157 -6.22 5.34 5.42
CA PHE A 157 -6.82 6.66 5.38
C PHE A 157 -7.09 7.18 6.80
N GLY A 158 -7.00 8.50 6.98
CA GLY A 158 -7.19 9.17 8.28
C GLY A 158 -5.89 9.32 9.08
N ASP A 159 -6.00 9.79 10.33
CA ASP A 159 -4.83 10.03 11.19
C ASP A 159 -3.99 8.76 11.34
N ALA A 160 -2.67 8.91 11.22
CA ALA A 160 -1.68 7.84 11.29
C ALA A 160 -1.78 7.08 12.63
N GLY A 161 -2.64 6.06 12.69
CA GLY A 161 -2.88 5.28 13.91
C GLY A 161 -4.12 4.38 13.90
N GLY A 162 -4.85 4.25 12.78
CA GLY A 162 -6.19 3.66 12.76
C GLY A 162 -6.38 2.43 11.88
N PHE A 163 -5.61 1.36 12.05
CA PHE A 163 -6.14 0.01 11.84
C PHE A 163 -5.82 -0.82 13.08
N PRO A 164 -6.76 -1.62 13.60
CA PRO A 164 -6.52 -2.34 14.83
C PRO A 164 -5.48 -3.45 14.60
N ALA A 165 -4.55 -3.57 15.55
CA ALA A 165 -3.31 -4.33 15.38
C ALA A 165 -3.41 -5.85 15.20
N TRP A 166 -4.63 -6.37 15.16
CA TRP A 166 -4.90 -7.78 14.92
C TRP A 166 -4.93 -8.15 13.43
N GLY A 167 -4.88 -7.18 12.51
CA GLY A 167 -4.99 -7.43 11.06
C GLY A 167 -3.69 -7.80 10.31
N TRP A 168 -2.52 -7.58 10.92
CA TRP A 168 -1.21 -7.74 10.23
C TRP A 168 -0.42 -8.98 10.66
N ALA A 169 -0.91 -9.75 11.65
CA ALA A 169 -0.15 -10.85 12.24
C ALA A 169 0.05 -12.08 11.31
N ALA A 170 -0.33 -12.03 10.04
CA ALA A 170 -0.28 -13.19 9.14
C ALA A 170 0.44 -12.97 7.80
N ALA A 171 1.27 -11.93 7.63
CA ALA A 171 2.20 -11.84 6.50
C ALA A 171 3.63 -11.64 7.04
N GLY A 172 4.47 -12.66 6.87
CA GLY A 172 5.71 -12.84 7.59
C GLY A 172 6.83 -11.85 7.29
N ALA A 173 7.68 -11.69 8.32
CA ALA A 173 9.11 -11.41 8.32
C ALA A 173 9.65 -10.43 7.25
N GLY A 174 9.96 -9.19 7.68
CA GLY A 174 10.81 -8.31 6.88
C GLY A 174 10.99 -6.86 7.32
N GLY A 175 10.38 -6.41 8.43
CA GLY A 175 10.56 -5.04 8.91
C GLY A 175 10.81 -5.01 10.41
N ILE A 176 12.07 -4.89 10.83
CA ILE A 176 12.39 -4.43 12.18
C ILE A 176 12.07 -2.94 12.20
N VAL A 177 10.92 -2.57 12.77
CA VAL A 177 10.67 -1.19 13.17
C VAL A 177 11.49 -0.96 14.44
N VAL A 178 12.71 -0.43 14.30
CA VAL A 178 13.46 0.07 15.45
C VAL A 178 12.77 1.37 15.88
N ALA A 179 11.78 1.25 16.75
CA ALA A 179 11.27 2.38 17.50
C ALA A 179 12.37 2.81 18.48
N GLY A 180 13.15 3.81 18.07
CA GLY A 180 14.09 4.50 18.95
C GLY A 180 13.31 5.20 20.06
N GLY A 181 13.32 4.59 21.25
CA GLY A 181 12.79 5.17 22.48
C GLY A 181 13.46 4.47 23.64
N GLY A 182 14.48 5.11 24.23
CA GLY A 182 15.22 4.56 25.35
C GLY A 182 14.33 4.37 26.58
N ALA A 183 14.45 3.22 27.25
CA ALA A 183 14.38 3.13 28.71
C ALA A 183 14.79 1.73 29.20
N LEU A 184 15.76 1.77 30.10
CA LEU A 184 15.96 0.87 31.24
C LEU A 184 16.30 -0.61 31.00
N LEU A 185 17.61 -0.88 31.12
CA LEU A 185 18.19 -2.10 31.68
C LEU A 185 17.38 -2.61 32.89
N LEU A 186 16.75 -3.77 32.73
CA LEU A 186 16.43 -4.66 33.86
C LEU A 186 17.20 -5.97 33.68
N ILE A 187 18.33 -6.03 34.37
CA ILE A 187 19.14 -7.22 34.59
C ILE A 187 18.26 -8.23 35.35
N ARG A 188 17.73 -9.23 34.65
CA ARG A 188 17.09 -10.38 35.29
C ARG A 188 18.17 -11.39 35.66
N ARG A 189 18.63 -11.31 36.92
CA ARG A 189 19.53 -12.29 37.55
C ARG A 189 18.99 -13.70 37.34
N ARG A 190 19.80 -14.57 36.71
CA ARG A 190 19.58 -16.01 36.70
C ARG A 190 19.92 -16.54 38.09
N THR A 191 18.91 -17.03 38.81
CA THR A 191 19.14 -17.85 40.00
C THR A 191 18.99 -19.31 39.57
N SER A 192 20.11 -20.02 39.54
CA SER A 192 20.16 -21.47 39.42
C SER A 192 19.65 -22.11 40.71
N ALA A 193 18.76 -23.09 40.59
CA ALA A 193 18.48 -24.11 41.60
C ALA A 193 17.90 -25.33 40.84
N ALA A 194 18.71 -26.37 40.62
CA ALA A 194 18.87 -27.54 41.49
C ALA A 194 17.72 -28.56 41.33
N SER A 195 18.06 -29.68 40.69
CA SER A 195 17.27 -30.92 40.64
C SER A 195 16.97 -31.48 42.03
N PRO A 196 15.92 -32.32 42.12
CA PRO A 196 16.02 -33.51 42.94
C PRO A 196 15.65 -34.79 42.19
N SER A 197 16.32 -35.85 42.63
CA SER A 197 16.23 -37.25 42.26
C SER A 197 14.93 -37.94 42.73
N GLY A 198 14.59 -39.04 42.07
CA GLY A 198 13.67 -40.10 42.54
C GLY A 198 13.02 -40.79 41.33
N ALA A 199 13.41 -41.98 40.85
CA ALA A 199 13.45 -43.34 41.42
C ALA A 199 12.07 -44.03 41.53
N ALA A 200 12.04 -45.28 41.03
CA ALA A 200 10.98 -46.30 40.98
C ALA A 200 9.88 -46.10 39.90
N ALA A 201 9.53 -47.08 39.06
CA ALA A 201 9.68 -48.55 39.14
C ALA A 201 10.14 -49.16 37.79
#